data_AF-A0A972IGB5-F1
#
_entry.id   AF-A0A972IGB5-F1
#
_cell.length_a   1.000
_cell.length_b   1.000
_cell.length_c   1.000
_cell.angle_alpha   90.00
_cell.angle_beta   90.00
_cell.angle_gamma   90.00
#
_symmetry.space_group_name_H-M   'P 1'
#
loop_
_entity.id
_entity.type
_entity.pdbx_description
1 polymer ?
#
loop_
_entity_poly.entity_id
_entity_poly.type
_entity_poly.pdbx_seq_one_letter_code
_entity_poly.pdbx_strand_id
1 'polypeptide(L)' 'MQYRGRVKNGVVVLDSPRALPEGAEVRVELVSPDSQSPLLDEQGQTLGQKLMKYAGRAVDLPDDAALNHDHYLYGAPKR' A
#
# COMPACT_ATOMS: atom_id res chain seq x y z
N MET A 1 18.87 3.93 -11.21
CA MET A 1 17.97 2.77 -11.41
C MET A 1 18.20 1.81 -10.25
N GLN A 2 17.13 1.25 -9.66
CA GLN A 2 17.23 0.28 -8.57
C GLN A 2 16.77 -1.09 -9.10
N TYR A 3 17.51 -2.14 -8.75
CA TYR A 3 17.19 -3.50 -9.15
C TYR A 3 16.88 -4.32 -7.90
N ARG A 4 15.86 -5.16 -7.98
CA ARG A 4 15.52 -6.10 -6.91
C ARG A 4 16.12 -7.46 -7.21
N GLY A 5 16.52 -8.14 -6.14
CA GLY A 5 17.04 -9.48 -6.18
C GLY A 5 16.94 -10.13 -4.81
N ARG A 6 17.26 -11.42 -4.76
CA ARG A 6 17.28 -12.21 -3.53
C ARG A 6 18.67 -12.81 -3.34
N VAL A 7 19.13 -12.83 -2.09
CA VAL A 7 20.36 -13.54 -1.74
C VAL A 7 20.07 -15.04 -1.76
N LYS A 8 20.83 -15.80 -2.55
CA LYS A 8 20.86 -17.27 -2.55
C LYS A 8 22.30 -17.72 -2.40
N ASN A 9 22.61 -18.46 -1.33
CA ASN A 9 23.96 -18.97 -1.04
C ASN A 9 25.05 -17.87 -1.04
N GLY A 10 24.73 -16.69 -0.49
CA GLY A 10 25.66 -15.56 -0.44
C GLY A 10 25.79 -14.76 -1.75
N VAL A 11 25.07 -15.14 -2.81
CA VAL A 11 25.06 -14.41 -4.09
C VAL A 11 23.72 -13.68 -4.26
N VAL A 12 23.77 -12.41 -4.65
CA VAL A 12 22.56 -11.64 -5.00
C VAL A 12 22.10 -12.05 -6.41
N VAL A 13 20.94 -12.72 -6.49
CA VAL A 13 20.30 -13.09 -7.75
C VAL A 13 19.23 -12.06 -8.08
N LEU A 14 19.43 -11.28 -9.15
CA LEU A 14 18.46 -10.29 -9.60
C LEU A 14 17.19 -10.96 -10.14
N ASP A 15 16.02 -10.38 -9.86
CA ASP A 15 14.73 -10.88 -10.35
C ASP A 15 14.61 -10.68 -11.88
N SER A 16 15.26 -9.66 -12.42
CA SER A 16 15.38 -9.42 -13.86
C SER A 16 16.77 -9.82 -14.35
N PRO A 17 16.92 -10.92 -15.11
CA PRO A 17 18.22 -11.32 -15.64
C PRO A 17 18.73 -10.32 -16.68
N ARG A 18 20.06 -10.08 -16.71
CA ARG A 18 20.77 -9.14 -17.62
C ARG A 18 20.47 -7.66 -17.44
N ALA A 19 19.98 -7.27 -16.27
CA ALA A 19 19.65 -5.87 -16.02
C ALA A 19 20.87 -4.94 -15.88
N LEU A 20 22.07 -5.52 -15.68
CA LEU A 20 23.34 -4.82 -15.49
C LEU A 20 24.41 -5.34 -16.47
N PRO A 21 25.28 -4.46 -17.00
CA PRO A 21 26.42 -4.88 -17.80
C PRO A 21 27.46 -5.62 -16.96
N GLU A 22 28.21 -6.50 -17.59
CA GLU A 22 29.29 -7.24 -16.94
C GLU A 22 30.39 -6.29 -16.45
N GLY A 23 30.92 -6.55 -15.24
CA GLY A 23 31.93 -5.70 -14.60
C GLY A 23 31.42 -4.42 -13.94
N ALA A 24 30.11 -4.17 -13.91
CA ALA A 24 29.54 -3.02 -13.22
C ALA A 24 29.77 -3.09 -11.69
N GLU A 25 30.28 -2.02 -11.10
CA GLU A 25 30.35 -1.86 -9.64
C GLU A 25 28.93 -1.65 -9.08
N VAL A 26 28.58 -2.43 -8.05
CA VAL A 26 27.25 -2.40 -7.45
C VAL A 26 27.33 -2.14 -5.95
N ARG A 27 26.40 -1.32 -5.45
CA ARG A 27 26.13 -1.17 -4.01
C ARG A 27 24.90 -1.98 -3.67
N VAL A 28 25.01 -2.90 -2.72
CA VAL A 28 23.89 -3.69 -2.22
C VAL A 28 23.33 -3.03 -0.98
N GLU A 29 22.03 -2.76 -1.00
CA GLU A 29 21.27 -2.26 0.14
C GLU A 29 20.27 -3.34 0.58
N LEU A 30 20.30 -3.70 1.86
CA LEU A 30 19.33 -4.64 2.42
C LEU A 30 17.98 -3.95 2.51
N VAL A 31 16.99 -4.48 1.80
CA VAL A 31 15.61 -4.01 1.92
C VAL A 31 14.98 -4.73 3.11
N SER A 32 14.83 -4.03 4.23
CA SER A 32 14.07 -4.53 5.38
C SER A 32 12.62 -4.77 4.96
N PRO A 33 12.01 -5.94 5.26
CA PRO A 33 10.62 -6.21 4.93
C PRO A 33 9.67 -5.17 5.54
N ASP A 34 10.06 -4.55 6.64
CA ASP A 34 9.24 -3.61 7.40
C ASP A 34 8.97 -2.29 6.68
N SER A 35 9.77 -1.92 5.67
CA SER A 35 9.63 -0.62 4.99
C SER A 35 8.58 -0.65 3.87
N GLN A 36 8.12 -1.83 3.44
CA GLN A 36 7.21 -1.96 2.28
C GLN A 36 6.10 -3.00 2.45
N SER A 37 6.05 -3.70 3.59
CA SER A 37 4.94 -4.60 3.89
C SER A 37 3.73 -3.78 4.32
N PRO A 38 2.57 -3.88 3.64
CA PRO A 38 1.36 -3.25 4.13
C PRO A 38 1.03 -3.80 5.52
N LEU A 39 0.53 -2.95 6.41
CA LEU A 39 0.00 -3.40 7.69
C LEU A 39 -1.19 -4.33 7.42
N LEU A 40 -1.03 -5.59 7.78
CA LEU A 40 -2.04 -6.63 7.63
C LEU A 40 -2.71 -6.89 8.97
N ASP A 41 -4.02 -7.18 8.97
CA ASP A 41 -4.70 -7.70 10.15
C ASP A 41 -4.49 -9.22 10.34
N GLU A 42 -5.10 -9.80 11.37
CA GLU A 42 -4.99 -11.24 11.69
C GLU A 42 -5.47 -12.14 10.56
N GLN A 43 -6.25 -11.61 9.62
CA GLN A 43 -6.76 -12.30 8.44
C GLN A 43 -5.92 -12.00 7.18
N GLY A 44 -4.80 -11.30 7.32
CA GLY A 44 -3.91 -10.95 6.22
C GLY A 44 -4.45 -9.84 5.31
N GLN A 45 -5.44 -9.06 5.77
CA GLN A 45 -6.08 -8.02 4.95
C GLN A 45 -5.47 -6.65 5.21
N THR A 46 -5.34 -5.85 4.15
CA THR A 46 -5.03 -4.42 4.30
C THR A 46 -6.26 -3.65 4.77
N LEU A 47 -6.06 -2.48 5.38
CA LEU A 47 -7.16 -1.60 5.77
C LEU A 47 -8.11 -1.29 4.60
N GLY A 48 -7.56 -1.04 3.42
CA GLY A 48 -8.34 -0.79 2.20
C GLY A 48 -9.24 -1.98 1.82
N GLN A 49 -8.70 -3.20 1.83
CA GLN A 49 -9.47 -4.42 1.55
C GLN A 49 -10.62 -4.61 2.56
N LYS A 50 -10.37 -4.30 3.83
CA LYS A 50 -11.38 -4.40 4.89
C LYS A 50 -12.51 -3.39 4.72
N LEU A 51 -12.21 -2.18 4.27
CA LEU A 51 -13.19 -1.12 4.05
C LEU A 51 -13.98 -1.29 2.75
N MET A 52 -13.43 -2.00 1.74
CA MET A 52 -14.11 -2.23 0.45
C MET A 52 -15.48 -2.88 0.57
N LYS A 53 -15.73 -3.68 1.62
CA LYS A 53 -17.05 -4.29 1.86
C LYS A 53 -18.18 -3.27 2.12
N TYR A 54 -17.84 -2.02 2.42
CA TYR A 54 -18.77 -0.91 2.64
C TYR A 54 -18.88 0.03 1.45
N ALA A 55 -18.02 -0.11 0.43
CA ALA A 55 -18.06 0.73 -0.76
C ALA A 55 -19.42 0.58 -1.46
N GLY A 56 -20.03 1.72 -1.84
CA GLY A 56 -21.31 1.75 -2.55
C GLY A 56 -22.55 1.39 -1.72
N ARG A 57 -22.42 1.19 -0.40
CA ARG A 57 -23.60 0.92 0.46
C ARG A 57 -24.46 2.15 0.76
N ALA A 58 -23.87 3.32 0.63
CA ALA A 58 -24.51 4.59 0.91
C ALA A 58 -25.25 5.03 -0.36
N VAL A 59 -26.57 4.89 -0.37
CA VAL A 59 -27.46 5.24 -1.48
C VAL A 59 -28.25 6.49 -1.08
N ASP A 60 -28.52 7.37 -2.04
CA ASP A 60 -29.32 8.59 -1.86
C ASP A 60 -28.79 9.59 -0.81
N LEU A 61 -27.47 9.61 -0.58
CA LEU A 61 -26.88 10.67 0.24
C LEU A 61 -26.64 11.96 -0.57
N PRO A 62 -26.76 13.13 0.09
CA PRO A 62 -26.30 14.39 -0.46
C PRO A 62 -24.81 14.36 -0.83
N ASP A 63 -24.43 15.07 -1.88
CA ASP A 63 -23.03 15.15 -2.35
C ASP A 63 -22.08 15.72 -1.27
N ASP A 64 -22.60 16.55 -0.37
CA ASP A 64 -21.84 17.18 0.74
C ASP A 64 -21.90 16.38 2.05
N ALA A 65 -22.49 15.17 2.05
CA ALA A 65 -22.69 14.39 3.27
C ALA A 65 -21.39 14.02 3.99
N ALA A 66 -20.28 13.84 3.27
CA ALA A 66 -18.98 13.59 3.88
C ALA A 66 -18.47 14.80 4.68
N LEU A 67 -18.65 16.00 4.14
CA LEU A 67 -18.23 17.26 4.78
C LEU A 67 -19.15 17.63 5.95
N ASN A 68 -20.46 17.44 5.76
CA ASN A 68 -21.52 17.87 6.66
C ASN A 68 -22.16 16.71 7.43
N HIS A 69 -21.42 15.65 7.74
CA HIS A 69 -21.97 14.45 8.39
C HIS A 69 -22.66 14.79 9.72
N ASP A 70 -22.13 15.71 10.51
CA ASP A 70 -22.75 16.16 11.77
C ASP A 70 -24.09 16.88 11.56
N HIS A 71 -24.23 17.61 10.46
CA HIS A 71 -25.50 18.25 10.11
C HIS A 71 -26.58 17.21 9.83
N TYR A 72 -26.26 16.19 9.03
CA TYR A 72 -27.22 15.17 8.64
C TYR A 72 -27.51 14.14 9.74
N LEU A 73 -26.54 13.85 10.62
CA LEU A 73 -26.71 12.89 11.71
C LEU A 73 -27.27 13.53 12.98
N TYR A 74 -26.88 14.77 13.29
CA TYR A 74 -27.12 15.39 14.59
C TYR A 74 -27.77 16.79 14.51
N GLY A 75 -28.04 17.31 13.31
CA GLY A 75 -28.67 18.63 13.14
C GLY A 75 -27.74 19.82 13.41
N ALA A 76 -26.42 19.60 13.45
CA ALA A 76 -25.44 20.67 13.61
C ALA A 76 -25.52 21.67 12.42
N PRO A 77 -25.09 22.94 12.57
CA PRO A 77 -24.93 23.83 11.41
C PRO A 77 -23.91 23.25 10.42
N LYS A 78 -24.14 23.48 9.12
CA LYS A 78 -23.18 23.09 8.07
C LYS A 78 -21.85 23.83 8.22
N ARG A 79 -20.76 23.17 7.85
CA ARG A 79 -19.40 23.68 7.93
C ARG A 79 -18.92 24.26 6.61
#